data_AF-A0A7S4IHR3-F1
#
_entry.id   AF-A0A7S4IHR3-F1
#
_cell.length_a   1.000
_cell.length_b   1.000
_cell.length_c   1.000
_cell.angle_alpha   90.00
_cell.angle_beta   90.00
_cell.angle_gamma   90.00
#
_symmetry.space_group_name_H-M   'P 1'
#
loop_
_entity.id
_entity.type
_entity.pdbx_description
1 polymer ?
#
loop_
_entity_poly.entity_id
_entity_poly.type
_entity_poly.pdbx_seq_one_letter_code
_entity_poly.pdbx_strand_id
1 'polypeptide(L)'
;IILAKMFARRQAVRSARVARPTRRLSTRGSNPFKHALAAGQRQLGLWVSSGSPQVAEMLAAHSGLDWIVIDMEHAPNDLSSVLHQLHASQPGPAETVVRVPAPDQPALVKTLLD
;
A
#
# COMPACT_ATOMS: atom_id res chain seq x y z
N ILE A 1 -18.74 25.92 24.48
CA ILE A 1 -19.15 24.50 24.37
C ILE A 1 -18.95 23.92 22.96
N ILE A 2 -19.21 24.68 21.88
CA ILE A 2 -19.01 24.21 20.49
C ILE A 2 -17.52 24.04 20.11
N LEU A 3 -16.64 24.94 20.59
CA LEU A 3 -15.20 24.89 20.30
C LEU A 3 -14.48 23.68 20.94
N ALA A 4 -14.92 23.24 22.12
CA ALA A 4 -14.38 22.07 22.81
C ALA A 4 -14.77 20.75 22.11
N LYS A 5 -15.98 20.67 21.55
CA LYS A 5 -16.42 19.50 20.75
C LYS A 5 -15.66 19.37 19.42
N MET A 6 -15.26 20.48 18.80
CA MET A 6 -14.40 20.46 17.61
C MET A 6 -12.97 20.01 17.94
N PHE A 7 -12.42 20.42 19.09
CA PHE A 7 -11.09 19.97 19.52
C PHE A 7 -11.07 18.48 19.91
N ALA A 8 -12.12 18.01 20.59
CA ALA A 8 -12.32 16.59 20.91
C ALA A 8 -12.52 15.73 19.65
N ARG A 9 -13.24 16.23 18.63
CA ARG A 9 -13.35 15.54 17.33
C ARG A 9 -12.03 15.52 16.55
N ARG A 10 -11.19 16.56 16.66
CA ARG A 10 -9.83 16.57 16.07
C ARG A 10 -8.87 15.62 16.78
N GLN A 11 -9.04 15.39 18.09
CA GLN A 11 -8.27 14.39 18.84
C GLN A 11 -8.75 12.96 18.59
N ALA A 12 -10.06 12.73 18.44
CA ALA A 12 -10.63 11.41 18.14
C ALA A 12 -10.18 10.88 16.76
N VAL A 13 -10.04 11.75 15.75
CA VAL A 13 -9.51 11.36 14.43
C VAL A 13 -7.99 11.09 14.46
N ARG A 14 -7.27 11.60 15.47
CA ARG A 14 -5.83 11.37 15.68
C ARG A 14 -5.50 10.15 16.54
N SER A 15 -6.49 9.53 17.19
CA SER A 15 -6.26 8.59 18.30
C SER A 15 -6.54 7.11 17.99
N ALA A 16 -6.65 6.72 16.71
CA ALA A 16 -6.77 5.32 16.31
C ALA A 16 -5.56 4.83 15.52
N ARG A 17 -4.34 5.30 15.83
CA ARG A 17 -3.14 4.59 15.41
C ARG A 17 -2.91 3.46 16.40
N VAL A 18 -3.64 2.36 16.20
CA VAL A 18 -3.28 1.07 16.78
C VAL A 18 -1.80 0.86 16.46
N ALA A 19 -0.97 0.63 17.49
CA ALA A 19 0.43 0.28 17.30
C ALA A 19 0.48 -0.92 16.35
N ARG A 20 0.98 -0.70 15.13
CA ARG A 20 0.87 -1.70 14.08
C ARG A 20 1.96 -2.73 14.22
N PRO A 21 1.62 -4.03 14.20
CA PRO A 21 2.64 -5.06 14.19
C PRO A 21 3.54 -4.85 12.98
N THR A 22 4.85 -4.85 13.21
CA THR A 22 5.85 -5.04 12.16
C THR A 22 5.42 -6.25 11.32
N ARG A 23 5.34 -6.07 10.00
CA ARG A 23 4.90 -7.10 9.07
C ARG A 23 5.73 -8.36 9.29
N ARG A 24 5.17 -9.34 10.02
CA ARG A 24 5.68 -10.72 10.00
C ARG A 24 5.48 -11.21 8.57
N LEU A 25 6.51 -11.84 8.00
CA LEU A 25 6.37 -12.61 6.76
C LEU A 25 5.09 -13.45 6.85
N SER A 26 4.10 -13.14 6.03
CA SER A 26 2.82 -13.83 6.11
C SER A 26 3.05 -15.30 5.80
N THR A 27 2.51 -16.20 6.61
CA THR A 27 2.40 -17.60 6.23
C THR A 27 1.67 -17.69 4.89
N ARG A 28 2.12 -18.57 3.98
CA ARG A 28 1.46 -18.77 2.68
C ARG A 28 -0.05 -18.93 2.90
N GLY A 29 -0.85 -17.94 2.48
CA GLY A 29 -2.31 -17.97 2.56
C GLY A 29 -3.00 -16.84 3.35
N SER A 30 -2.29 -16.00 4.11
CA SER A 30 -2.92 -14.86 4.81
C SER A 30 -2.48 -13.52 4.22
N ASN A 31 -3.43 -12.73 3.70
CA ASN A 31 -3.19 -11.33 3.27
C ASN A 31 -3.89 -10.37 4.26
N PRO A 32 -3.14 -9.72 5.18
CA PRO A 32 -3.70 -8.81 6.17
C PRO A 32 -4.42 -7.61 5.56
N PHE A 33 -3.92 -7.07 4.45
CA PHE A 33 -4.54 -5.95 3.74
C PHE A 33 -5.93 -6.33 3.22
N LYS A 34 -6.07 -7.50 2.58
CA LYS A 34 -7.36 -8.03 2.13
C LYS A 34 -8.34 -8.25 3.29
N HIS A 35 -7.87 -8.77 4.43
CA HIS A 35 -8.72 -8.94 5.61
C HIS A 35 -9.17 -7.61 6.20
N ALA A 36 -8.29 -6.62 6.27
CA ALA A 36 -8.62 -5.28 6.77
C ALA A 36 -9.68 -4.59 5.89
N LEU A 37 -9.56 -4.71 4.56
CA LEU A 37 -10.58 -4.23 3.61
C LEU A 37 -11.93 -4.92 3.82
N ALA A 38 -11.94 -6.26 3.94
CA ALA A 38 -13.17 -7.03 4.17
C ALA A 38 -13.85 -6.66 5.51
N ALA A 39 -13.07 -6.27 6.52
CA ALA A 39 -13.56 -5.80 7.81
C ALA A 39 -14.01 -4.31 7.81
N GLY A 40 -13.97 -3.63 6.65
CA GLY A 40 -14.35 -2.21 6.54
C GLY A 40 -13.37 -1.26 7.22
N GLN A 41 -12.15 -1.71 7.53
CA GLN A 41 -11.14 -0.84 8.13
C GLN A 41 -10.59 0.12 7.08
N ARG A 42 -10.66 1.43 7.36
CA ARG A 42 -10.09 2.45 6.47
C ARG A 42 -8.61 2.19 6.22
N GLN A 43 -8.25 2.08 4.93
CA GLN A 43 -6.86 1.94 4.48
C GLN A 43 -6.38 3.23 3.80
N LEU A 44 -5.40 3.92 4.38
CA LEU A 44 -4.73 5.07 3.76
C LEU A 44 -3.65 4.60 2.79
N GLY A 45 -3.71 5.05 1.53
CA GLY A 45 -2.67 4.71 0.55
C GLY A 45 -2.28 5.86 -0.36
N LEU A 46 -1.26 5.62 -1.18
CA LEU A 46 -0.67 6.59 -2.10
C LEU A 46 -0.33 5.96 -3.46
N TRP A 47 -0.51 6.74 -4.51
CA TRP A 47 -0.08 6.40 -5.88
C TRP A 47 1.41 6.65 -6.07
N VAL A 48 2.11 5.67 -6.62
CA VAL A 48 3.54 5.74 -6.94
C VAL A 48 3.71 5.70 -8.45
N SER A 49 3.91 6.89 -9.03
CA SER A 49 4.09 7.09 -10.47
C SER A 49 5.52 7.52 -10.84
N SER A 50 6.46 7.50 -9.89
CA SER A 50 7.85 7.91 -10.10
C SER A 50 8.71 6.89 -10.84
N GLY A 51 8.32 5.61 -10.81
CA GLY A 51 9.12 4.50 -11.31
C GLY A 51 10.39 4.20 -10.52
N SER A 52 10.59 4.87 -9.38
CA SER A 52 11.80 4.77 -8.56
C SER A 52 11.63 3.74 -7.43
N PRO A 53 12.52 2.74 -7.33
CA PRO A 53 12.52 1.80 -6.20
C PRO A 53 12.83 2.50 -4.87
N GLN A 54 13.65 3.57 -4.87
CA GLN A 54 13.95 4.34 -3.66
C GLN A 54 12.71 5.05 -3.12
N VAL A 55 11.88 5.62 -4.01
CA VAL A 55 10.60 6.24 -3.61
C VAL A 55 9.64 5.19 -3.06
N ALA A 56 9.55 4.02 -3.70
CA ALA A 56 8.70 2.92 -3.24
C ALA A 56 9.13 2.41 -1.86
N GLU A 57 10.43 2.19 -1.63
CA GLU A 57 10.99 1.82 -0.32
C GLU A 57 10.66 2.86 0.74
N MET A 58 10.98 4.13 0.47
CA MET A 58 10.82 5.20 1.45
C MET A 58 9.35 5.34 1.86
N LEU A 59 8.43 5.24 0.89
CA LEU A 59 7.00 5.25 1.17
C LEU A 59 6.56 4.00 1.94
N ALA A 60 6.96 2.80 1.49
CA ALA A 60 6.52 1.56 2.13
C ALA A 60 7.04 1.41 3.56
N ALA A 61 8.28 1.83 3.82
CA ALA A 61 8.96 1.69 5.10
C ALA A 61 8.66 2.84 6.09
N HIS A 62 8.56 4.08 5.61
CA HIS A 62 8.64 5.25 6.50
C HIS A 62 7.44 6.21 6.46
N SER A 63 6.55 6.12 5.48
CA SER A 63 5.41 7.05 5.38
C SER A 63 4.32 6.81 6.44
N GLY A 64 4.25 5.58 6.96
CA GLY A 64 3.15 5.12 7.82
C GLY A 64 1.80 5.04 7.12
N LEU A 65 1.81 4.92 5.78
CA LEU A 65 0.69 4.49 4.96
C LEU A 65 0.38 3.01 5.18
N ASP A 66 -0.81 2.61 4.76
CA ASP A 66 -1.33 1.24 4.89
C ASP A 66 -0.99 0.45 3.64
N TRP A 67 -0.99 1.12 2.49
CA TRP A 67 -0.62 0.55 1.20
C TRP A 67 -0.07 1.62 0.25
N ILE A 68 0.66 1.17 -0.76
CA ILE A 68 1.07 1.96 -1.92
C ILE A 68 0.64 1.23 -3.19
N VAL A 69 0.37 1.98 -4.26
CA VAL A 69 0.11 1.40 -5.58
C VAL A 69 1.18 1.81 -6.58
N ILE A 70 1.87 0.82 -7.13
CA ILE A 70 2.75 0.99 -8.28
C ILE A 70 1.87 1.05 -9.52
N ASP A 71 1.94 2.19 -10.21
CA ASP A 71 1.11 2.45 -11.37
C ASP A 71 1.80 1.97 -12.65
N MET A 72 1.32 0.89 -13.25
CA MET A 72 1.81 0.39 -14.55
C MET A 72 0.89 0.81 -15.71
N GLU A 73 -0.16 1.59 -15.46
CA GLU A 73 -1.13 2.01 -16.49
C GLU A 73 -0.86 3.42 -17.02
N HIS A 74 -0.55 4.38 -16.15
CA HIS A 74 -0.34 5.78 -16.54
C HIS A 74 1.03 6.32 -16.17
N ALA A 75 1.85 5.54 -15.47
CA ALA A 75 3.22 5.90 -15.17
C ALA A 75 4.19 5.11 -16.07
N PRO A 76 5.44 5.57 -16.24
CA PRO A 76 6.43 4.90 -17.08
C PRO A 76 7.02 3.67 -16.37
N ASN A 77 6.16 2.76 -15.93
CA ASN A 77 6.56 1.50 -15.30
C ASN A 77 6.42 0.35 -16.29
N ASP A 78 7.44 -0.52 -16.30
CA ASP A 78 7.43 -1.81 -16.98
C ASP A 78 7.58 -2.94 -15.95
N LEU A 79 7.61 -4.20 -16.42
CA LEU A 79 7.76 -5.35 -15.52
C LEU A 79 9.05 -5.29 -14.68
N SER A 80 10.15 -4.78 -15.25
CA SER A 80 11.44 -4.69 -14.56
C SER A 80 11.40 -3.62 -13.47
N SER A 81 10.85 -2.44 -13.77
CA SER A 81 10.71 -1.37 -12.77
C SER A 81 9.72 -1.75 -11.67
N VAL A 82 8.64 -2.47 -11.99
CA VAL A 82 7.70 -3.03 -11.00
C VAL A 82 8.42 -4.03 -10.10
N LEU A 83 9.18 -4.98 -10.65
CA LEU A 83 9.93 -5.96 -9.86
C LEU A 83 10.93 -5.28 -8.90
N HIS A 84 11.67 -4.28 -9.37
CA HIS A 84 12.60 -3.53 -8.52
C HIS A 84 11.88 -2.77 -7.39
N GLN A 85 10.73 -2.16 -7.67
CA GLN A 85 9.93 -1.49 -6.65
C GLN A 85 9.33 -2.47 -5.64
N LEU A 86 8.87 -3.65 -6.10
CA LEU A 86 8.36 -4.73 -5.23
C LEU A 86 9.44 -5.25 -4.28
N HIS A 87 10.66 -5.47 -4.79
CA HIS A 87 11.79 -5.86 -3.95
C HIS A 87 12.13 -4.79 -2.91
N ALA A 88 12.16 -3.52 -3.33
CA ALA A 88 12.51 -2.40 -2.46
C ALA A 88 11.44 -2.14 -1.39
N SER A 89 10.16 -2.34 -1.69
CA SER A 89 9.07 -2.13 -0.74
C SER A 89 8.81 -3.32 0.21
N GLN A 90 9.34 -4.51 -0.09
CA GLN A 90 9.09 -5.75 0.64
C GLN A 90 9.35 -5.67 2.16
N PRO A 91 10.43 -5.02 2.65
CA PRO A 91 10.69 -4.90 4.08
C PRO A 91 9.72 -3.95 4.81
N GLY A 92 9.02 -3.09 4.08
CA GLY A 92 8.12 -2.07 4.64
C GLY A 92 6.79 -2.64 5.16
N PRO A 93 6.18 -2.00 6.18
CA PRO A 93 4.88 -2.40 6.69
C PRO A 93 3.70 -2.09 5.75
N ALA A 94 3.84 -1.20 4.77
CA ALA A 94 2.77 -0.93 3.82
C ALA A 94 2.63 -2.06 2.79
N GLU A 95 1.38 -2.43 2.47
CA GLU A 95 1.11 -3.37 1.38
C GLU A 95 1.46 -2.73 0.04
N THR A 96 2.10 -3.48 -0.86
CA THR A 96 2.37 -2.99 -2.22
C THR A 96 1.41 -3.63 -3.19
N VAL A 97 0.65 -2.80 -3.90
CA VAL A 97 -0.31 -3.19 -4.93
C VAL A 97 0.22 -2.77 -6.29
N VAL A 98 -0.01 -3.55 -7.33
CA VAL A 98 0.32 -3.17 -8.72
C VAL A 98 -0.98 -2.91 -9.47
N ARG A 99 -1.08 -1.75 -10.13
CA ARG A 99 -2.17 -1.44 -11.07
C ARG A 99 -1.77 -1.92 -12.45
N VAL A 100 -2.51 -2.91 -12.97
CA VAL A 100 -2.26 -3.54 -14.29
C VAL A 100 -2.81 -2.65 -15.42
N PRO A 101 -2.04 -2.38 -16.50
CA PRO A 101 -2.48 -1.52 -17.60
C PRO A 101 -3.63 -2.10 -18.45
N ALA A 102 -3.65 -3.41 -18.62
CA ALA A 102 -4.62 -4.12 -19.48
C ALA A 102 -5.12 -5.37 -18.75
N PRO A 103 -6.10 -5.23 -17.82
CA PRO A 103 -6.57 -6.33 -16.99
C PRO A 103 -7.31 -7.43 -17.78
N ASP A 104 -7.71 -7.13 -19.01
CA ASP A 104 -8.32 -8.06 -19.97
C ASP A 104 -7.29 -8.95 -20.69
N GLN A 105 -5.99 -8.80 -20.42
CA GLN A 105 -4.92 -9.63 -20.97
C GLN A 105 -4.42 -10.65 -19.91
N PRO A 106 -4.93 -11.90 -19.92
CA PRO A 106 -4.63 -12.86 -18.85
C PRO A 106 -3.14 -13.21 -18.74
N ALA A 107 -2.40 -13.17 -19.85
CA ALA A 107 -0.96 -13.43 -19.86
C ALA A 107 -0.20 -12.39 -19.03
N LEU A 108 -0.56 -11.11 -19.13
CA LEU A 108 0.08 -10.05 -18.35
C LEU A 108 -0.24 -10.18 -16.86
N VAL A 109 -1.50 -10.45 -16.52
CA VAL A 109 -1.92 -10.68 -15.13
C VAL A 109 -1.18 -11.89 -14.55
N LYS A 110 -1.06 -12.98 -15.30
CA LYS A 110 -0.28 -14.15 -14.90
C LYS A 110 1.17 -13.79 -14.61
N THR A 111 1.84 -13.07 -15.51
CA THR A 111 3.23 -12.66 -15.32
C THR A 111 3.44 -11.78 -14.08
N LEU A 112 2.46 -10.96 -13.71
CA LEU A 112 2.53 -10.13 -12.49
C LEU A 112 2.25 -10.93 -11.20
N LEU A 113 1.61 -12.09 -11.29
CA LEU A 113 1.31 -12.96 -10.15
C LEU A 113 2.38 -14.03 -9.90
N ASP A 114 3.20 -14.34 -10.92
CA ASP A 114 4.34 -15.27 -10.84
C ASP A 114 5.52 -14.64 -10.06
#